data_AF-A0AA36CK79-F1
#
_entry.id   AF-A0AA36CK79-F1
#
_cell.length_a   1.000
_cell.length_b   1.000
_cell.length_c   1.000
_cell.angle_alpha   90.00
_cell.angle_beta   90.00
_cell.angle_gamma   90.00
#
_symmetry.space_group_name_H-M   'P 1'
#
loop_
_entity.id
_entity.type
_entity.pdbx_description
1 polymer ?
#
loop_
_entity_poly.entity_id
_entity_poly.type
_entity_poly.pdbx_seq_one_letter_code
_entity_poly.pdbx_strand_id
1 'polypeptide(L)'
;MLSSTTDPPLPTLEGQKINHFYCGRENSRNSEEYEFALGSISCYANLQGYAMQVLNLAEEPGLAQKCPQKDFMFRRHCALAEFLAASQYGWALFLDADIGVVNPLHRLENYTLTEDLNLVFYNRFYNDEVASGSYIVR
;
A
#
# COMPACT_ATOMS: atom_id res chain seq x y z
N MET A 1 -3.16 -42.73 -6.01
CA MET A 1 -3.08 -41.61 -6.99
C MET A 1 -3.90 -40.46 -6.43
N LEU A 2 -3.24 -39.49 -5.79
CA LEU A 2 -3.90 -38.27 -5.35
C LEU A 2 -3.85 -37.28 -6.52
N SER A 3 -5.01 -36.97 -7.08
CA SER A 3 -5.19 -35.97 -8.13
C SER A 3 -4.85 -34.60 -7.54
N SER A 4 -3.78 -34.00 -8.03
CA SER A 4 -3.47 -32.59 -7.79
C SER A 4 -4.40 -31.74 -8.65
N THR A 5 -5.41 -31.15 -8.05
CA THR A 5 -6.15 -30.06 -8.69
C THR A 5 -5.27 -28.81 -8.63
N THR A 6 -4.48 -28.60 -9.67
CA THR A 6 -3.91 -27.28 -9.92
C THR A 6 -5.06 -26.40 -10.39
N ASP A 7 -5.58 -25.56 -9.50
CA ASP A 7 -6.49 -24.49 -9.92
C ASP A 7 -5.81 -23.66 -11.02
N PRO A 8 -6.54 -23.30 -12.09
CA PRO A 8 -5.97 -22.52 -13.16
C PRO A 8 -5.52 -21.15 -12.62
N PRO A 9 -4.38 -20.61 -13.07
CA PRO A 9 -3.96 -19.27 -12.68
C PRO A 9 -5.06 -18.29 -13.10
N LEU A 10 -5.52 -17.47 -12.15
CA LEU A 10 -6.45 -16.39 -12.39
C LEU A 10 -5.90 -15.48 -13.51
N PRO A 11 -6.73 -15.09 -14.49
CA PRO A 11 -6.26 -14.25 -15.60
C PRO A 11 -5.78 -12.91 -15.05
N THR A 12 -4.48 -12.64 -15.15
CA THR A 12 -3.93 -11.30 -14.93
C THR A 12 -4.36 -10.40 -16.08
N LEU A 13 -5.46 -9.68 -15.88
CA LEU A 13 -5.92 -8.65 -16.80
C LEU A 13 -4.96 -7.46 -16.73
N GLU A 14 -4.40 -7.08 -17.87
CA GLU A 14 -3.67 -5.81 -18.07
C GLU A 14 -4.60 -4.66 -17.64
N GLY A 15 -4.42 -4.18 -16.40
CA GLY A 15 -5.32 -3.20 -15.78
C GLY A 15 -5.52 -3.40 -14.27
N GLN A 16 -5.23 -4.60 -13.75
CA GLN A 16 -5.39 -4.96 -12.32
C GLN A 16 -4.05 -5.08 -11.58
N LYS A 17 -2.98 -4.50 -12.13
CA LYS A 17 -1.64 -4.62 -11.56
C LYS A 17 -1.38 -3.45 -10.62
N ILE A 18 -1.11 -3.76 -9.35
CA ILE A 18 -0.55 -2.77 -8.44
C ILE A 18 0.82 -2.41 -8.98
N ASN A 19 1.06 -1.12 -9.22
CA ASN A 19 2.33 -0.66 -9.79
C ASN A 19 3.14 0.17 -8.81
N HIS A 20 2.53 0.65 -7.72
CA HIS A 20 3.19 1.52 -6.76
C HIS A 20 2.80 1.26 -5.32
N PHE A 21 3.79 1.24 -4.43
CA PHE A 21 3.62 1.14 -2.99
C PHE A 21 4.00 2.47 -2.36
N TYR A 22 3.10 3.03 -1.57
CA TYR A 22 3.33 4.26 -0.80
C TYR A 22 3.37 3.93 0.68
N CYS A 23 4.52 4.14 1.32
CA CYS A 23 4.67 3.95 2.76
C CYS A 23 4.74 5.31 3.44
N GLY A 24 3.69 5.70 4.17
CA GLY A 24 3.61 7.01 4.82
C GLY A 24 4.30 7.03 6.19
N ARG A 25 5.15 8.03 6.45
CA ARG A 25 5.73 8.31 7.77
C ARG A 25 5.52 9.77 8.19
N GLU A 26 5.29 10.00 9.47
CA GLU A 26 5.11 11.34 10.05
C GLU A 26 6.43 12.03 10.40
N ASN A 27 7.41 11.27 10.92
CA ASN A 27 8.58 11.83 11.57
C ASN A 27 9.86 11.19 11.01
N SER A 28 10.89 12.00 10.78
CA SER A 28 12.21 11.54 10.33
C SER A 28 13.07 10.97 11.45
N ARG A 29 12.68 11.17 12.72
CA ARG A 29 13.54 10.91 13.88
C ARG A 29 13.65 9.45 14.35
N ASN A 30 12.77 8.55 13.90
CA ASN A 30 12.80 7.12 14.26
C ASN A 30 12.83 6.22 13.02
N SER A 31 13.77 6.45 12.10
CA SER A 31 13.93 5.59 10.92
C SER A 31 14.28 4.14 11.27
N GLU A 32 14.95 3.91 12.40
CA GLU A 32 15.37 2.58 12.89
C GLU A 32 14.18 1.71 13.31
N GLU A 33 13.13 2.30 13.91
CA GLU A 33 11.96 1.55 14.39
C GLU A 33 11.20 0.86 13.24
N TYR A 34 11.20 1.48 12.06
CA TYR A 34 10.52 0.97 10.86
C TYR A 34 11.46 0.25 9.89
N GLU A 35 12.76 0.17 10.19
CA GLU A 35 13.76 -0.34 9.25
C GLU A 35 13.45 -1.78 8.83
N PHE A 36 13.13 -2.64 9.79
CA PHE A 36 12.81 -4.04 9.52
C PHE A 36 11.52 -4.17 8.69
N ALA A 37 10.46 -3.45 9.09
CA ALA A 37 9.17 -3.48 8.41
C ALA A 37 9.31 -3.01 6.96
N LEU A 38 9.90 -1.83 6.76
CA LEU A 38 10.13 -1.26 5.42
C LEU A 38 11.11 -2.09 4.59
N GLY A 39 12.12 -2.69 5.22
CA GLY A 39 13.02 -3.65 4.57
C GLY A 39 12.25 -4.85 4.01
N SER A 40 11.32 -5.41 4.79
CA SER A 40 10.48 -6.53 4.34
C SER A 40 9.57 -6.14 3.17
N ILE A 41 8.98 -4.93 3.21
CA ILE A 41 8.12 -4.41 2.12
C ILE A 41 8.95 -4.16 0.86
N SER A 42 10.15 -3.58 1.00
CA SER A 42 11.08 -3.37 -0.11
C SER A 42 11.50 -4.69 -0.76
N CYS A 43 11.84 -5.70 0.04
CA CYS A 43 12.13 -7.04 -0.46
C CYS A 43 10.97 -7.64 -1.25
N TYR A 44 9.74 -7.54 -0.72
CA TYR A 44 8.55 -8.03 -1.40
C TYR A 44 8.23 -7.27 -2.69
N ALA A 45 8.34 -5.94 -2.67
CA ALA A 45 8.15 -5.10 -3.84
C ALA A 45 9.14 -5.48 -4.95
N ASN A 46 10.42 -5.63 -4.61
CA ASN A 46 11.45 -6.08 -5.55
C ASN A 46 11.19 -7.49 -6.08
N LEU A 47 10.78 -8.44 -5.22
CA LEU A 47 10.48 -9.81 -5.61
C LEU A 47 9.31 -9.89 -6.61
N GLN A 48 8.27 -9.07 -6.42
CA GLN A 48 7.04 -9.12 -7.21
C GLN A 48 7.00 -8.11 -8.38
N GLY A 49 8.02 -7.24 -8.48
CA GLY A 49 8.15 -6.23 -9.53
C GLY A 49 7.26 -4.98 -9.32
N TYR A 50 7.06 -4.57 -8.07
CA TYR A 50 6.34 -3.34 -7.70
C TYR A 50 7.32 -2.18 -7.48
N ALA A 51 6.94 -0.97 -7.90
CA ALA A 51 7.66 0.23 -7.48
C ALA A 51 7.29 0.58 -6.03
N MET A 52 8.23 1.14 -5.27
CA MET A 52 8.02 1.54 -3.88
C MET A 52 8.57 2.94 -3.64
N GLN A 53 7.78 3.77 -2.96
CA GLN A 53 8.17 5.09 -2.49
C GLN A 53 7.79 5.23 -1.01
N VAL A 54 8.75 5.68 -0.20
CA VAL A 54 8.52 6.07 1.18
C VAL A 54 8.23 7.57 1.20
N LEU A 55 7.05 7.95 1.72
CA LEU A 55 6.60 9.33 1.78
C LEU A 55 6.90 9.90 3.18
N ASN A 56 7.79 10.89 3.24
CA ASN A 56 8.06 11.62 4.47
C ASN A 56 7.22 12.90 4.52
N LEU A 57 6.03 12.81 5.13
CA LEU A 57 5.04 13.87 5.06
C LEU A 57 5.47 15.18 5.74
N ALA A 58 6.47 15.14 6.62
CA ALA A 58 7.05 16.32 7.26
C ALA A 58 8.04 17.08 6.36
N GLU A 59 8.67 16.41 5.40
CA GLU A 59 9.73 16.97 4.56
C GLU A 59 9.23 17.37 3.16
N GLU A 60 8.04 16.93 2.76
CA GLU A 60 7.45 17.24 1.46
C GLU A 60 7.03 18.73 1.35
N PRO A 61 7.72 19.54 0.52
CA PRO A 61 7.46 20.97 0.44
C PRO A 61 6.05 21.28 -0.07
N GLY A 62 5.34 22.19 0.61
CA GLY A 62 3.99 22.60 0.21
C GLY A 62 2.88 21.63 0.57
N LEU A 63 3.20 20.40 0.98
CA LEU A 63 2.21 19.41 1.40
C LEU A 63 1.46 19.87 2.66
N ALA A 64 2.15 20.50 3.61
CA ALA A 64 1.52 21.07 4.82
C ALA A 64 0.48 22.16 4.49
N GLN A 65 0.65 22.88 3.38
CA GLN A 65 -0.32 23.90 2.94
C GLN A 65 -1.52 23.26 2.24
N LYS A 66 -1.28 22.25 1.39
CA LYS A 66 -2.31 21.52 0.65
C LYS A 66 -3.15 20.60 1.55
N CYS A 67 -2.52 20.04 2.57
CA CYS A 67 -3.10 19.10 3.52
C CYS A 67 -3.11 19.71 4.94
N PRO A 68 -4.02 20.66 5.23
CA PRO A 68 -4.07 21.39 6.49
C PRO A 68 -4.68 20.58 7.64
N GLN A 69 -4.97 19.29 7.44
CA GLN A 69 -5.56 18.44 8.46
C GLN A 69 -4.64 18.39 9.68
N LYS A 70 -5.20 18.71 10.86
CA LYS A 70 -4.45 18.74 12.13
C LYS A 70 -4.00 17.35 12.53
N ASP A 71 -4.90 16.39 12.38
CA ASP A 71 -4.67 14.99 12.67
C ASP A 71 -3.89 14.34 11.52
N PHE A 72 -2.79 13.70 11.89
CA PHE A 72 -1.88 13.04 10.96
C PHE A 72 -2.55 11.94 10.14
N MET A 73 -3.49 11.19 10.75
CA MET A 73 -4.20 10.11 10.07
C MET A 73 -5.03 10.64 8.90
N PHE A 74 -5.56 11.85 8.99
CA PHE A 74 -6.25 12.47 7.86
C PHE A 74 -5.28 13.15 6.88
N ARG A 75 -4.18 13.72 7.39
CA ARG A 75 -3.17 14.39 6.55
C ARG A 75 -2.53 13.43 5.56
N ARG A 76 -2.25 12.19 5.97
CA ARG A 76 -1.64 11.17 5.11
C ARG A 76 -2.55 10.73 3.95
N HIS A 77 -3.86 10.69 4.15
CA HIS A 77 -4.81 10.40 3.08
C HIS A 77 -4.84 11.54 2.06
N CYS A 78 -4.80 12.80 2.52
CA CYS A 78 -4.68 13.96 1.65
C CYS A 78 -3.36 13.94 0.85
N ALA A 79 -2.25 13.62 1.52
CA ALA A 79 -0.95 13.52 0.87
C ALA A 79 -0.96 12.49 -0.25
N LEU A 80 -1.45 11.28 0.05
CA LEU A 80 -1.60 10.23 -0.96
C LEU A 80 -2.43 10.71 -2.15
N ALA A 81 -3.55 11.40 -1.92
CA ALA A 81 -4.38 11.93 -3.00
C ALA A 81 -3.61 12.91 -3.90
N GLU A 82 -2.76 13.77 -3.34
CA GLU A 82 -1.88 14.66 -4.12
C GLU A 82 -0.86 13.88 -4.97
N PHE A 83 -0.24 12.82 -4.41
CA PHE A 83 0.70 11.97 -5.14
C PHE A 83 0.04 11.18 -6.27
N LEU A 84 -1.16 10.65 -6.01
CA LEU A 84 -1.95 9.93 -7.01
C LEU A 84 -2.42 10.87 -8.12
N ALA A 85 -2.90 12.08 -7.80
CA ALA A 85 -3.32 13.06 -8.79
C ALA A 85 -2.18 13.55 -9.69
N ALA A 86 -0.95 13.60 -9.17
CA ALA A 86 0.24 13.99 -9.93
C ALA A 86 0.74 12.90 -10.90
N SER A 87 0.17 11.69 -10.85
CA SER A 87 0.73 10.51 -11.51
C SER A 87 -0.32 9.70 -12.27
N GLN A 88 0.09 8.96 -13.29
CA GLN A 88 -0.79 8.02 -14.01
C GLN A 88 -0.60 6.60 -13.45
N TYR A 89 -1.15 6.31 -12.27
CA TYR A 89 -1.13 4.95 -11.72
C TYR A 89 -2.43 4.20 -11.98
N GLY A 90 -2.33 2.87 -12.11
CA GLY A 90 -3.48 1.99 -12.22
C GLY A 90 -4.03 1.64 -10.84
N TRP A 91 -3.23 0.93 -10.04
CA TRP A 91 -3.54 0.63 -8.64
C TRP A 91 -2.31 0.90 -7.77
N ALA A 92 -2.53 1.51 -6.62
CA ALA A 92 -1.51 1.75 -5.62
C ALA A 92 -1.88 1.08 -4.29
N LEU A 93 -0.86 0.60 -3.56
CA LEU A 93 -0.99 0.14 -2.19
C LEU A 93 -0.45 1.22 -1.26
N PHE A 94 -1.28 1.69 -0.34
CA PHE A 94 -0.87 2.56 0.75
C PHE A 94 -0.66 1.77 2.04
N LEU A 95 0.47 1.99 2.71
CA LEU A 95 0.91 1.24 3.89
C LEU A 95 1.31 2.15 5.04
N ASP A 96 0.99 1.69 6.25
CA ASP A 96 1.64 2.11 7.48
C ASP A 96 3.11 1.67 7.50
N ALA A 97 3.98 2.50 8.10
CA ALA A 97 5.41 2.23 8.18
C ALA A 97 5.76 1.04 9.10
N ASP A 98 4.84 0.61 9.97
CA ASP A 98 5.00 -0.52 10.89
C ASP A 98 4.44 -1.85 10.34
N ILE A 99 4.04 -1.90 9.06
CA ILE A 99 3.58 -3.13 8.42
C ILE A 99 4.74 -3.85 7.74
N GLY A 100 4.82 -5.16 8.00
CA GLY A 100 5.76 -6.07 7.36
C GLY A 100 5.07 -7.21 6.60
N VAL A 101 5.83 -7.85 5.70
CA VAL A 101 5.35 -8.97 4.87
C VAL A 101 5.57 -10.30 5.58
N VAL A 102 4.48 -11.06 5.74
CA VAL A 102 4.53 -12.42 6.32
C VAL A 102 4.61 -13.49 5.22
N ASN A 103 3.85 -13.34 4.13
CA ASN A 103 3.84 -14.30 3.02
C ASN A 103 4.29 -13.62 1.72
N PRO A 104 5.59 -13.68 1.38
CA PRO A 104 6.13 -12.98 0.22
C PRO A 104 5.76 -13.64 -1.12
N LEU A 105 5.23 -14.87 -1.10
CA LEU A 105 4.82 -15.59 -2.31
C LEU A 105 3.38 -15.30 -2.72
N HIS A 106 2.57 -14.77 -1.81
CA HIS A 106 1.20 -14.36 -2.12
C HIS A 106 1.20 -13.01 -2.81
N ARG A 107 0.57 -12.93 -3.99
CA ARG A 107 0.45 -11.70 -4.77
C ARG A 107 -0.76 -10.90 -4.31
N LEU A 108 -0.64 -9.57 -4.28
CA LEU A 108 -1.74 -8.69 -3.89
C LEU A 108 -2.90 -8.70 -4.90
N GLU A 109 -2.61 -8.98 -6.19
CA GLU A 109 -3.66 -9.07 -7.22
C GLU A 109 -4.66 -10.21 -6.93
N ASN A 110 -4.30 -11.18 -6.09
CA ASN A 110 -5.19 -12.26 -5.67
C ASN A 110 -6.35 -11.77 -4.78
N TYR A 111 -6.27 -10.57 -4.20
CA TYR A 111 -7.36 -9.97 -3.43
C TYR A 111 -8.51 -9.42 -4.30
N THR A 112 -8.55 -9.79 -5.58
CA THR A 112 -9.63 -9.50 -6.55
C THR A 112 -9.84 -8.00 -6.75
N LEU A 113 -8.95 -7.38 -7.52
CA LEU A 113 -9.09 -5.99 -7.96
C LEU A 113 -9.97 -5.94 -9.21
N THR A 114 -11.21 -5.48 -9.08
CA THR A 114 -12.14 -5.32 -10.22
C THR A 114 -12.28 -3.86 -10.63
N GLU A 115 -12.71 -3.59 -11.87
CA GLU A 115 -12.77 -2.22 -12.42
C GLU A 115 -13.82 -1.30 -11.74
N ASP A 116 -14.78 -1.89 -11.04
CA ASP A 116 -15.81 -1.20 -10.26
C ASP A 116 -15.35 -0.80 -8.85
N LEU A 117 -14.14 -1.21 -8.45
CA LEU A 117 -13.54 -0.83 -7.18
C LEU A 117 -12.56 0.33 -7.38
N ASN A 118 -12.55 1.25 -6.41
CA ASN A 118 -11.55 2.32 -6.30
C ASN A 118 -10.82 2.29 -4.96
N LEU A 119 -11.38 1.62 -3.95
CA LEU A 119 -10.80 1.49 -2.62
C LEU A 119 -11.04 0.07 -2.10
N VAL A 120 -10.00 -0.58 -1.61
CA VAL A 120 -10.08 -1.90 -0.97
C VAL A 120 -9.46 -1.82 0.42
N PHE A 121 -10.29 -2.05 1.43
CA PHE A 121 -9.90 -2.09 2.83
C PHE A 121 -9.88 -3.54 3.34
N TYR A 122 -9.38 -3.72 4.56
CA TYR A 122 -9.39 -5.01 5.25
C TYR A 122 -9.83 -4.84 6.71
N ASN A 123 -10.33 -5.93 7.30
CA ASN A 123 -10.65 -5.96 8.73
C ASN A 123 -9.40 -6.26 9.56
N ARG A 124 -9.21 -5.55 10.66
CA ARG A 124 -8.18 -5.86 11.66
C ARG A 124 -8.54 -7.15 12.38
N PHE A 125 -7.57 -8.05 12.53
CA PHE A 125 -7.79 -9.38 13.09
C PHE A 125 -8.17 -9.40 14.58
N TYR A 126 -7.95 -8.31 15.32
CA TYR A 126 -8.10 -8.27 16.78
C TYR A 126 -9.32 -7.49 17.29
N ASN A 127 -9.98 -6.70 16.44
CA ASN A 127 -11.12 -5.87 16.86
C ASN A 127 -12.21 -5.69 15.79
N ASP A 128 -12.17 -6.45 14.69
CA ASP A 128 -13.15 -6.41 13.58
C ASP A 128 -13.36 -5.01 12.97
N GLU A 129 -12.42 -4.09 13.20
CA GLU A 129 -12.45 -2.74 12.65
C GLU A 129 -11.95 -2.73 11.21
N VAL A 130 -12.59 -1.95 10.35
CA VAL A 130 -12.06 -1.67 9.00
C VAL A 130 -10.81 -0.80 9.15
N ALA A 131 -9.65 -1.35 8.80
CA ALA A 131 -8.37 -0.65 8.92
C ALA A 131 -8.31 0.53 7.94
N SER A 132 -8.00 1.72 8.44
CA SER A 132 -7.80 2.93 7.63
C SER A 132 -6.33 3.24 7.33
N GLY A 133 -5.40 2.69 8.11
CA GLY A 133 -3.97 3.00 7.96
C GLY A 133 -3.35 2.48 6.66
N SER A 134 -3.91 1.40 6.11
CA SER A 134 -3.42 0.75 4.90
C SER A 134 -4.56 0.26 4.02
N TYR A 135 -4.45 0.42 2.71
CA TYR A 135 -5.49 0.08 1.75
C TYR A 135 -4.97 0.13 0.31
N ILE A 136 -5.69 -0.51 -0.59
CA ILE A 136 -5.42 -0.44 -2.04
C ILE A 136 -6.35 0.61 -2.66
N VAL A 137 -5.84 1.42 -3.58
CA VAL A 137 -6.55 2.57 -4.16
C VAL A 137 -6.27 2.74 -5.65
N ARG A 138 -7.27 3.27 -6.37
CA ARG A 138 -7.19 3.76 -7.76
C ARG A 138 -7.85 5.13 -7.89
#